data_AF-A0A0H2S3Y1-F1
#
_entry.id   AF-A0A0H2S3Y1-F1
#
_cell.length_a   1.000
_cell.length_b   1.000
_cell.length_c   1.000
_cell.angle_alpha   90.00
_cell.angle_beta   90.00
_cell.angle_gamma   90.00
#
_symmetry.space_group_name_H-M   'P 1'
#
loop_
_entity.id
_entity.type
_entity.pdbx_description
1 polymer ?
#
loop_
_entity_poly.entity_id
_entity_poly.type
_entity_poly.pdbx_seq_one_letter_code
_entity_poly.pdbx_strand_id
1 'polypeptide(L)'
;MSASGYLPKVSFDTFENPSAPMFSYTLQAKSEGYKRGRGTRNFLVAASLDPSGTEALDWVIESLIEDGDELIVFRGFPEEELSKGQDDVLREDAKELLRQIQRDNLEYDPDRKLSIIVEFIAGKVTDSIDRLIALYRPDSLIVGTRGLKGVRMLGATFGGMGSVSKYCLSHSPVPVIVVRPESKVRKTMMKRRLDPKRGIHFEE
;
A
#
# COMPACT_ATOMS: atom_id res chain seq x y z
N MET A 1 8.90 -6.74 20.71
CA MET A 1 7.85 -6.24 21.63
C MET A 1 6.73 -5.68 20.77
N SER A 2 5.50 -6.12 20.96
CA SER A 2 4.33 -5.55 20.27
C SER A 2 4.18 -4.08 20.65
N ALA A 3 3.76 -3.23 19.71
CA ALA A 3 3.28 -1.90 20.08
C ALA A 3 2.13 -2.06 21.09
N SER A 4 2.11 -1.23 22.14
CA SER A 4 1.05 -1.25 23.15
C SER A 4 -0.32 -1.27 22.47
N GLY A 5 -1.19 -2.22 22.85
CA GLY A 5 -2.54 -2.34 22.28
C GLY A 5 -2.70 -3.24 21.04
N TYR A 6 -1.65 -3.91 20.56
CA TYR A 6 -1.74 -4.90 19.47
C TYR A 6 -1.35 -6.32 19.92
N LEU A 7 -2.13 -7.30 19.48
CA LEU A 7 -1.88 -8.72 19.68
C LEU A 7 -1.34 -9.35 18.39
N PRO A 8 -0.19 -10.05 18.44
CA PRO A 8 0.31 -10.78 17.28
C PRO A 8 -0.65 -11.91 16.89
N LYS A 9 -0.71 -12.20 15.59
CA LYS A 9 -1.43 -13.33 15.00
C LYS A 9 -0.45 -14.28 14.32
N VAL A 10 -0.98 -15.42 13.83
CA VAL A 10 -0.21 -16.38 13.03
C VAL A 10 0.44 -15.64 11.86
N SER A 11 1.76 -15.76 11.78
CA SER A 11 2.58 -15.24 10.71
C SER A 11 3.08 -16.41 9.87
N PHE A 12 3.22 -16.20 8.57
CA PHE A 12 3.68 -17.23 7.64
C PHE A 12 4.98 -16.81 7.02
N ASP A 13 5.87 -17.76 6.83
CA ASP A 13 7.17 -17.54 6.24
C ASP A 13 7.49 -18.69 5.30
N THR A 14 7.65 -18.36 4.04
CA THR A 14 7.90 -19.33 2.97
C THR A 14 9.17 -19.04 2.19
N PHE A 15 10.04 -18.12 2.65
CA PHE A 15 11.31 -17.81 1.98
C PHE A 15 12.18 -19.04 1.78
N GLU A 16 12.19 -19.96 2.74
CA GLU A 16 13.04 -21.16 2.71
C GLU A 16 12.33 -22.40 2.15
N ASN A 17 11.08 -22.29 1.68
CA ASN A 17 10.30 -23.44 1.20
C ASN A 17 10.28 -23.49 -0.34
N PRO A 18 11.06 -24.39 -0.99
CA PRO A 18 11.13 -24.47 -2.45
C PRO A 18 9.83 -24.99 -3.08
N SER A 19 8.96 -25.62 -2.29
CA SER A 19 7.66 -26.12 -2.73
C SER A 19 6.53 -25.10 -2.55
N ALA A 20 6.83 -23.94 -1.96
CA ALA A 20 5.84 -22.91 -1.77
C ALA A 20 5.43 -22.31 -3.13
N PRO A 21 4.14 -22.05 -3.36
CA PRO A 21 3.68 -21.41 -4.59
C PRO A 21 4.18 -19.97 -4.72
N MET A 22 4.66 -19.38 -3.61
CA MET A 22 5.31 -18.07 -3.54
C MET A 22 6.34 -18.04 -2.42
N PHE A 23 7.42 -17.29 -2.65
CA PHE A 23 8.32 -16.83 -1.59
C PHE A 23 7.72 -15.57 -0.96
N SER A 24 7.11 -15.74 0.21
CA SER A 24 6.38 -14.70 0.93
C SER A 24 6.67 -14.71 2.41
N TYR A 25 6.67 -13.53 3.01
CA TYR A 25 6.72 -13.33 4.45
C TYR A 25 5.51 -12.51 4.88
N THR A 26 4.63 -13.14 5.65
CA THR A 26 3.35 -12.58 6.10
C THR A 26 3.41 -12.36 7.60
N LEU A 27 3.24 -11.12 8.04
CA LEU A 27 3.05 -10.76 9.44
C LEU A 27 1.61 -10.35 9.68
N GLN A 28 1.06 -10.74 10.83
CA GLN A 28 -0.29 -10.36 11.21
C GLN A 28 -0.34 -9.83 12.64
N ALA A 29 -1.12 -8.77 12.84
CA ALA A 29 -1.47 -8.27 14.15
C ALA A 29 -2.91 -7.76 14.15
N LYS A 30 -3.53 -7.68 15.32
CA LYS A 30 -4.82 -7.01 15.49
C LYS A 30 -4.81 -6.16 16.73
N SER A 31 -5.54 -5.05 16.73
CA SER A 31 -5.77 -4.28 17.93
C SER A 31 -6.46 -5.13 18.99
N GLU A 32 -6.17 -4.87 20.26
CA GLU A 32 -6.90 -5.47 21.36
C GLU A 32 -8.39 -5.11 21.27
N GLY A 33 -9.26 -6.10 21.42
CA GLY A 33 -10.71 -5.90 21.25
C GLY A 33 -11.22 -5.97 19.80
N TYR A 34 -10.34 -6.00 18.78
CA TYR A 34 -10.77 -6.18 17.38
C TYR A 34 -11.54 -7.49 17.20
N LYS A 35 -12.73 -7.38 16.57
CA LYS A 35 -13.60 -8.50 16.22
C LYS A 35 -14.07 -8.34 14.78
N ARG A 36 -13.73 -9.32 13.93
CA ARG A 36 -14.23 -9.37 12.56
C ARG A 36 -15.73 -9.61 12.55
N GLY A 37 -16.48 -8.77 11.85
CA GLY A 37 -17.93 -8.86 11.71
C GLY A 37 -18.36 -8.95 10.24
N ARG A 38 -19.68 -8.96 10.00
CA ARG A 38 -20.24 -8.93 8.63
C ARG A 38 -19.98 -7.60 7.90
N GLY A 39 -19.76 -6.52 8.65
CA GLY A 39 -19.49 -5.19 8.11
C GLY A 39 -18.00 -4.84 8.05
N THR A 40 -17.10 -5.75 8.42
CA THR A 40 -15.65 -5.50 8.30
C THR A 40 -15.30 -5.37 6.83
N ARG A 41 -14.80 -4.18 6.44
CA ARG A 41 -14.24 -3.98 5.11
C ARG A 41 -12.77 -4.37 5.12
N ASN A 42 -12.24 -4.73 3.96
CA ASN A 42 -10.85 -5.05 3.80
C ASN A 42 -10.20 -4.28 2.64
N PHE A 43 -9.06 -3.68 2.93
CA PHE A 43 -8.35 -2.83 1.98
C PHE A 43 -6.98 -3.39 1.68
N LEU A 44 -6.66 -3.52 0.39
CA LEU A 44 -5.32 -3.92 -0.05
C LEU A 44 -4.55 -2.68 -0.48
N VAL A 45 -3.39 -2.44 0.10
CA VAL A 45 -2.53 -1.28 -0.22
C VAL A 45 -1.21 -1.78 -0.79
N ALA A 46 -0.86 -1.33 -2.00
CA ALA A 46 0.47 -1.57 -2.57
C ALA A 46 1.46 -0.49 -2.10
N ALA A 47 2.12 -0.76 -0.97
CA ALA A 47 3.06 0.16 -0.32
C ALA A 47 4.50 -0.05 -0.82
N SER A 48 4.80 0.40 -2.04
CA SER A 48 6.19 0.41 -2.53
C SER A 48 7.11 1.27 -1.64
N LEU A 49 8.42 1.01 -1.68
CA LEU A 49 9.43 1.80 -0.94
C LEU A 49 9.59 3.22 -1.49
N ASP A 50 9.03 3.49 -2.67
CA ASP A 50 9.05 4.83 -3.23
C ASP A 50 8.02 5.73 -2.53
N PRO A 51 8.19 7.07 -2.58
CA PRO A 51 7.28 7.99 -1.89
C PRO A 51 5.81 7.84 -2.25
N SER A 52 5.49 7.36 -3.46
CA SER A 52 4.08 7.18 -3.84
C SER A 52 3.43 5.98 -3.14
N GLY A 53 4.20 4.95 -2.80
CA GLY A 53 3.74 3.83 -2.00
C GLY A 53 3.54 4.22 -0.54
N THR A 54 4.50 4.95 0.04
CA THR A 54 4.39 5.45 1.42
C THR A 54 3.21 6.41 1.58
N GLU A 55 3.09 7.43 0.72
CA GLU A 55 1.98 8.38 0.78
C GLU A 55 0.61 7.71 0.54
N ALA A 56 0.56 6.61 -0.22
CA ALA A 56 -0.67 5.83 -0.39
C ALA A 56 -1.05 5.09 0.89
N LEU A 57 -0.06 4.58 1.64
CA LEU A 57 -0.28 3.96 2.94
C LEU A 57 -0.76 4.99 3.97
N ASP A 58 -0.06 6.12 4.07
CA ASP A 58 -0.40 7.21 4.98
C ASP A 58 -1.84 7.69 4.71
N TRP A 59 -2.17 7.95 3.44
CA TRP A 59 -3.51 8.39 3.05
C TRP A 59 -4.60 7.38 3.42
N VAL A 60 -4.35 6.07 3.29
CA VAL A 60 -5.32 5.04 3.69
C VAL A 60 -5.58 5.07 5.19
N ILE A 61 -4.52 5.22 5.99
CA ILE A 61 -4.61 5.30 7.46
C ILE A 61 -5.35 6.56 7.89
N GLU A 62 -5.10 7.69 7.23
CA GLU A 62 -5.64 9.00 7.61
C GLU A 62 -7.03 9.30 7.04
N SER A 63 -7.42 8.70 5.92
CA SER A 63 -8.59 9.15 5.14
C SER A 63 -9.59 8.07 4.80
N LEU A 64 -9.23 6.79 4.86
CA LEU A 64 -10.08 5.71 4.35
C LEU A 64 -10.52 4.71 5.42
N ILE A 65 -9.58 4.18 6.21
CA ILE A 65 -9.91 3.10 7.15
C ILE A 65 -10.62 3.64 8.39
N GLU A 66 -11.61 2.89 8.86
CA GLU A 66 -12.41 3.19 10.05
C GLU A 66 -12.29 2.03 11.06
N ASP A 67 -12.97 2.17 12.20
CA ASP A 67 -13.01 1.12 13.23
C ASP A 67 -13.60 -0.19 12.70
N GLY A 68 -12.93 -1.30 13.01
CA GLY A 68 -13.37 -2.63 12.62
C GLY A 68 -12.95 -3.09 11.22
N ASP A 69 -12.13 -2.31 10.51
CA ASP A 69 -11.57 -2.66 9.20
C ASP A 69 -10.34 -3.59 9.27
N GLU A 70 -10.05 -4.23 8.15
CA GLU A 70 -8.85 -5.04 7.91
C GLU A 70 -7.97 -4.40 6.83
N LEU A 71 -6.72 -4.11 7.18
CA LEU A 71 -5.74 -3.50 6.29
C LEU A 71 -4.68 -4.52 5.89
N ILE A 72 -4.62 -4.83 4.59
CA ILE A 72 -3.60 -5.68 3.99
C ILE A 72 -2.59 -4.78 3.28
N VAL A 73 -1.36 -4.74 3.78
CA VAL A 73 -0.27 -3.91 3.22
C VAL A 73 0.72 -4.81 2.51
N PHE A 74 0.85 -4.60 1.21
CA PHE A 74 1.71 -5.39 0.34
C PHE A 74 2.97 -4.63 -0.06
N ARG A 75 4.13 -5.27 0.11
CA ARG A 75 5.42 -4.89 -0.49
C ARG A 75 5.91 -5.99 -1.42
N GLY A 76 6.08 -5.66 -2.69
CA GLY A 76 6.74 -6.52 -3.66
C GLY A 76 8.22 -6.16 -3.79
N PHE A 77 9.08 -7.17 -3.88
CA PHE A 77 10.52 -7.00 -4.09
C PHE A 77 11.06 -7.99 -5.12
N PRO A 78 12.20 -7.72 -5.76
CA PRO A 78 12.80 -8.61 -6.76
C PRO A 78 13.26 -9.95 -6.15
N GLU A 79 13.10 -11.06 -6.88
CA GLU A 79 13.51 -12.40 -6.41
C GLU A 79 15.02 -12.50 -6.13
N GLU A 80 15.83 -11.67 -6.80
CA GLU A 80 17.27 -11.65 -6.62
C GLU A 80 17.68 -11.22 -5.19
N GLU A 81 16.81 -10.52 -4.46
CA GLU A 81 17.08 -10.13 -3.07
C GLU A 81 17.10 -11.35 -2.11
N LEU A 82 16.31 -12.39 -2.38
CA LEU A 82 16.36 -13.65 -1.61
C LEU A 82 17.70 -14.36 -1.79
N SER A 83 18.18 -14.45 -3.03
CA SER A 83 19.45 -15.12 -3.35
C SER A 83 20.69 -14.46 -2.73
N LYS A 84 20.56 -13.21 -2.26
CA LYS A 84 21.65 -12.47 -1.60
C LYS A 84 21.74 -12.73 -0.09
N GLY A 85 20.90 -13.62 0.44
CA GLY A 85 20.85 -13.90 1.88
C GLY A 85 20.39 -12.70 2.70
N GLN A 86 19.54 -11.83 2.12
CA GLN A 86 19.00 -10.65 2.79
C GLN A 86 17.70 -10.94 3.55
N ASP A 87 17.39 -12.21 3.78
CA ASP A 87 16.15 -12.67 4.39
C ASP A 87 15.91 -12.01 5.75
N ASP A 88 16.95 -11.90 6.58
CA ASP A 88 16.86 -11.24 7.89
C ASP A 88 16.54 -9.74 7.77
N VAL A 89 17.10 -9.07 6.76
CA VAL A 89 16.82 -7.65 6.49
C VAL A 89 15.36 -7.49 6.06
N LEU A 90 14.89 -8.32 5.14
CA LEU A 90 13.49 -8.30 4.68
C LEU A 90 12.51 -8.59 5.81
N ARG A 91 12.85 -9.53 6.71
CA ARG A 91 12.04 -9.83 7.90
C ARG A 91 11.98 -8.65 8.86
N GLU A 92 13.11 -7.98 9.11
CA GLU A 92 13.13 -6.78 9.96
C GLU A 92 12.40 -5.60 9.31
N ASP A 93 12.52 -5.40 8.00
CA ASP A 93 11.78 -4.37 7.25
C ASP A 93 10.26 -4.60 7.33
N ALA A 94 9.81 -5.86 7.22
CA ALA A 94 8.40 -6.21 7.38
C ALA A 94 7.91 -5.95 8.82
N LYS A 95 8.72 -6.29 9.83
CA LYS A 95 8.40 -6.00 11.23
C LYS A 95 8.35 -4.51 11.50
N GLU A 96 9.26 -3.73 10.92
CA GLU A 96 9.26 -2.28 11.09
C GLU A 96 8.08 -1.63 10.38
N LEU A 97 7.72 -2.09 9.18
CA LEU A 97 6.51 -1.63 8.51
C LEU A 97 5.26 -1.93 9.36
N LEU A 98 5.15 -3.12 9.93
CA LEU A 98 4.04 -3.46 10.83
C LEU A 98 4.01 -2.52 12.05
N ARG A 99 5.16 -2.26 12.68
CA ARG A 99 5.25 -1.33 13.82
C ARG A 99 4.89 0.09 13.41
N GLN A 100 5.32 0.54 12.24
CA GLN A 100 4.95 1.83 11.68
C GLN A 100 3.44 1.96 11.55
N ILE A 101 2.77 1.02 10.87
CA ILE A 101 1.30 1.05 10.70
C ILE A 101 0.59 1.07 12.06
N GLN A 102 1.09 0.31 13.04
CA GLN A 102 0.53 0.31 14.40
C GLN A 102 0.68 1.68 15.08
N ARG A 103 1.84 2.32 14.97
CA ARG A 103 2.09 3.66 15.52
C ARG A 103 1.19 4.69 14.85
N ASP A 104 1.19 4.72 13.52
CA ASP A 104 0.44 5.70 12.72
C ASP A 104 -1.07 5.57 12.98
N ASN A 105 -1.58 4.34 13.12
CA ASN A 105 -2.97 4.14 13.51
C ASN A 105 -3.29 4.69 14.90
N LEU A 106 -2.45 4.40 15.90
CA LEU A 106 -2.68 4.85 17.28
C LEU A 106 -2.51 6.36 17.44
N GLU A 107 -1.62 6.98 16.66
CA GLU A 107 -1.43 8.43 16.61
C GLU A 107 -2.63 9.12 15.99
N TYR A 108 -3.17 8.56 14.90
CA TYR A 108 -4.33 9.12 14.20
C TYR A 108 -5.63 8.95 15.01
N ASP A 109 -5.92 7.73 15.47
CA ASP A 109 -7.10 7.41 16.27
C ASP A 109 -6.75 6.29 17.29
N PRO A 110 -6.53 6.64 18.56
CA PRO A 110 -6.20 5.68 19.62
C PRO A 110 -7.29 4.63 19.88
N ASP A 111 -8.54 4.94 19.56
CA ASP A 111 -9.68 4.06 19.82
C ASP A 111 -9.97 3.12 18.66
N ARG A 112 -9.57 3.47 17.43
CA ARG A 112 -9.74 2.65 16.21
C ARG A 112 -9.07 1.28 16.32
N LYS A 113 -9.89 0.22 16.19
CA LYS A 113 -9.47 -1.19 16.21
C LYS A 113 -9.34 -1.73 14.80
N LEU A 114 -8.15 -2.21 14.45
CA LEU A 114 -7.82 -2.74 13.13
C LEU A 114 -7.27 -4.16 13.19
N SER A 115 -7.46 -4.91 12.10
CA SER A 115 -6.63 -6.08 11.75
C SER A 115 -5.63 -5.65 10.70
N ILE A 116 -4.34 -5.90 10.93
CA ILE A 116 -3.26 -5.54 10.02
C ILE A 116 -2.57 -6.80 9.55
N ILE A 117 -2.41 -6.91 8.23
CA ILE A 117 -1.67 -7.98 7.55
C ILE A 117 -0.59 -7.30 6.71
N VAL A 118 0.67 -7.67 6.89
CA VAL A 118 1.80 -7.20 6.08
C VAL A 118 2.31 -8.36 5.24
N GLU A 119 2.30 -8.19 3.92
CA GLU A 119 2.71 -9.19 2.94
C GLU A 119 3.97 -8.71 2.19
N PHE A 120 5.08 -9.41 2.38
CA PHE A 120 6.29 -9.24 1.59
C PHE A 120 6.36 -10.39 0.60
N ILE A 121 6.31 -10.10 -0.69
CA ILE A 121 6.29 -11.15 -1.73
C ILE A 121 7.38 -10.88 -2.77
N ALA A 122 8.21 -11.88 -3.01
CA ALA A 122 9.21 -11.83 -4.07
C ALA A 122 8.56 -12.03 -5.45
N GLY A 123 9.04 -11.29 -6.45
CA GLY A 123 8.67 -11.48 -7.85
C GLY A 123 7.91 -10.29 -8.45
N LYS A 124 7.12 -10.58 -9.49
CA LYS A 124 6.45 -9.55 -10.28
C LYS A 124 5.26 -8.96 -9.51
N VAL A 125 5.40 -7.70 -9.10
CA VAL A 125 4.42 -6.92 -8.32
C VAL A 125 2.97 -7.06 -8.81
N THR A 126 2.73 -7.00 -10.13
CA THR A 126 1.37 -7.10 -10.70
C THR A 126 0.74 -8.46 -10.45
N ASP A 127 1.53 -9.53 -10.52
CA ASP A 127 1.06 -10.91 -10.37
C ASP A 127 0.79 -11.20 -8.89
N SER A 128 1.64 -10.66 -8.00
CA SER A 128 1.40 -10.65 -6.55
C SER A 128 0.12 -9.92 -6.19
N ILE A 129 -0.17 -8.76 -6.80
CA ILE A 129 -1.42 -8.03 -6.59
C ILE A 129 -2.62 -8.88 -7.00
N ASP A 130 -2.61 -9.49 -8.20
CA ASP A 130 -3.73 -10.32 -8.67
C ASP A 130 -3.99 -11.51 -7.73
N ARG A 131 -2.93 -12.13 -7.22
CA ARG A 131 -3.01 -13.22 -6.23
C ARG A 131 -3.57 -12.75 -4.90
N LEU A 132 -3.10 -11.61 -4.39
CA LEU A 132 -3.60 -11.03 -3.15
C LEU A 132 -5.07 -10.63 -3.27
N ILE A 133 -5.50 -10.11 -4.42
CA ILE A 133 -6.91 -9.84 -4.70
C ILE A 133 -7.72 -11.14 -4.66
N ALA A 134 -7.23 -12.22 -5.28
CA ALA A 134 -7.91 -13.51 -5.26
C ALA A 134 -7.98 -14.13 -3.85
N LEU A 135 -6.92 -13.98 -3.05
CA LEU A 135 -6.80 -14.54 -1.70
C LEU A 135 -7.66 -13.77 -0.69
N TYR A 136 -7.49 -12.45 -0.62
CA TYR A 136 -8.11 -11.61 0.40
C TYR A 136 -9.48 -11.07 -0.02
N ARG A 137 -9.78 -11.01 -1.33
CA ARG A 137 -10.97 -10.35 -1.87
C ARG A 137 -11.20 -8.96 -1.25
N PRO A 138 -10.26 -8.02 -1.45
CA PRO A 138 -10.38 -6.68 -0.89
C PRO A 138 -11.57 -5.92 -1.48
N ASP A 139 -12.26 -5.11 -0.67
CA ASP A 139 -13.29 -4.18 -1.10
C ASP A 139 -12.73 -3.08 -2.03
N SER A 140 -11.45 -2.72 -1.85
CA SER A 140 -10.73 -1.82 -2.74
C SER A 140 -9.22 -2.05 -2.70
N LEU A 141 -8.57 -1.83 -3.83
CA LEU A 141 -7.12 -1.79 -3.99
C LEU A 141 -6.64 -0.33 -4.02
N ILE A 142 -5.66 0.01 -3.19
CA ILE A 142 -5.05 1.33 -3.14
C ILE A 142 -3.63 1.28 -3.68
N VAL A 143 -3.33 2.19 -4.61
CA VAL A 143 -2.02 2.30 -5.26
C VAL A 143 -1.57 3.76 -5.36
N GLY A 144 -0.26 3.98 -5.23
CA GLY A 144 0.33 5.30 -5.46
C GLY A 144 0.40 5.71 -6.94
N THR A 145 0.35 7.02 -7.21
CA THR A 145 0.75 7.55 -8.52
C THR A 145 2.28 7.59 -8.63
N ARG A 146 2.90 6.65 -9.34
CA ARG A 146 4.34 6.79 -9.62
C ARG A 146 4.64 8.15 -10.28
N GLY A 147 5.67 8.83 -9.76
CA GLY A 147 6.27 9.99 -10.38
C GLY A 147 7.37 9.57 -11.33
N LEU A 148 7.32 10.03 -12.58
CA LEU A 148 8.49 10.10 -13.47
C LEU A 148 9.67 10.74 -12.70
N LYS A 149 10.62 9.93 -12.25
CA LYS A 149 12.01 10.34 -12.08
C LYS A 149 12.85 9.26 -12.76
N GLY A 150 13.17 9.48 -14.05
CA GLY A 150 14.01 8.53 -14.78
C GLY A 150 14.18 8.78 -16.28
N VAL A 151 13.11 9.01 -17.06
CA VAL A 151 13.25 9.16 -18.52
C VAL A 151 12.49 10.37 -19.01
N ARG A 152 13.24 11.46 -19.13
CA ARG A 152 12.92 12.62 -19.94
C ARG A 152 13.47 12.33 -21.33
N MET A 153 12.85 11.42 -22.09
CA MET A 153 13.20 11.20 -23.49
C MET A 153 11.99 10.67 -24.27
N LEU A 154 11.52 11.53 -25.18
CA LEU A 154 10.61 11.31 -26.32
C LEU A 154 9.10 11.13 -26.04
N GLY A 155 8.33 12.18 -26.37
CA GLY A 155 6.90 12.06 -26.69
C GLY A 155 5.94 12.66 -25.67
N ALA A 156 5.71 13.97 -25.78
CA ALA A 156 4.77 14.72 -24.95
C ALA A 156 3.29 14.48 -25.31
N THR A 157 2.75 13.27 -25.08
CA THR A 157 1.30 13.00 -25.31
C THR A 157 0.54 12.15 -24.29
N PHE A 158 1.14 11.55 -23.26
CA PHE A 158 0.38 10.82 -22.23
C PHE A 158 0.92 11.07 -20.82
N GLY A 159 0.24 11.92 -20.05
CA GLY A 159 0.58 12.25 -18.66
C GLY A 159 0.64 10.99 -17.78
N GLY A 160 1.87 10.62 -17.37
CA GLY A 160 2.23 9.28 -16.94
C GLY A 160 1.60 8.78 -15.64
N MET A 161 0.83 7.70 -15.76
CA MET A 161 0.62 6.70 -14.71
C MET A 161 1.82 5.74 -14.65
N GLY A 162 2.13 5.23 -13.45
CA GLY A 162 3.13 4.16 -13.29
C GLY A 162 2.68 2.87 -13.95
N SER A 163 3.64 1.97 -14.24
CA SER A 163 3.33 0.64 -14.78
C SER A 163 2.34 -0.13 -13.90
N VAL A 164 2.49 -0.06 -12.57
CA VAL A 164 1.60 -0.74 -11.60
C VAL A 164 0.23 -0.08 -11.53
N SER A 165 0.13 1.24 -11.31
CA SER A 165 -1.18 1.89 -11.23
C SER A 165 -1.96 1.82 -12.55
N LYS A 166 -1.28 1.83 -13.70
CA LYS A 166 -1.88 1.55 -15.01
C LYS A 166 -2.36 0.12 -15.15
N TYR A 167 -1.56 -0.84 -14.70
CA TYR A 167 -1.96 -2.23 -14.70
C TYR A 167 -3.22 -2.44 -13.87
N CYS A 168 -3.23 -1.98 -12.62
CA CYS A 168 -4.35 -2.10 -11.70
C CYS A 168 -5.62 -1.45 -12.25
N LEU A 169 -5.55 -0.22 -12.78
CA LEU A 169 -6.72 0.44 -13.37
C LEU A 169 -7.28 -0.29 -14.60
N SER A 170 -6.49 -1.08 -15.32
CA SER A 170 -6.93 -1.73 -16.55
C SER A 170 -7.40 -3.18 -16.34
N HIS A 171 -6.88 -3.86 -15.31
CA HIS A 171 -7.08 -5.30 -15.12
C HIS A 171 -7.69 -5.68 -13.78
N SER A 172 -7.71 -4.77 -12.80
CA SER A 172 -8.18 -5.10 -11.45
C SER A 172 -9.67 -5.49 -11.49
N PRO A 173 -10.05 -6.63 -10.89
CA PRO A 173 -11.45 -7.02 -10.74
C PRO A 173 -12.14 -6.33 -9.56
N VAL A 174 -11.38 -5.60 -8.73
CA VAL A 174 -11.88 -4.82 -7.58
C VAL A 174 -11.70 -3.31 -7.84
N PRO A 175 -12.50 -2.44 -7.20
CA PRO A 175 -12.32 -1.00 -7.28
C PRO A 175 -10.89 -0.57 -6.93
N VAL A 176 -10.34 0.38 -7.70
CA VAL A 176 -8.97 0.87 -7.51
C VAL A 176 -8.97 2.35 -7.14
N ILE A 177 -8.34 2.68 -6.03
CA ILE A 177 -8.11 4.05 -5.57
C ILE A 177 -6.66 4.42 -5.86
N VAL A 178 -6.46 5.52 -6.59
CA VAL A 178 -5.14 5.98 -6.97
C VAL A 178 -4.78 7.23 -6.17
N VAL A 179 -3.85 7.09 -5.22
CA VAL A 179 -3.44 8.18 -4.33
C VAL A 179 -2.39 9.05 -4.99
N ARG A 180 -2.65 10.35 -5.01
CA ARG A 180 -1.74 11.34 -5.58
C ARG A 180 -1.00 12.09 -4.47
N PRO A 181 0.35 12.18 -4.56
CA PRO A 181 1.16 12.99 -3.65
C PRO A 181 0.61 14.40 -3.49
N GLU A 182 0.44 14.86 -2.25
CA GLU A 182 0.00 16.23 -1.98
C GLU A 182 0.95 17.26 -2.61
N SER A 183 2.25 16.98 -2.62
CA SER A 183 3.26 17.83 -3.27
C SER A 183 2.96 18.02 -4.77
N LYS A 184 2.50 16.97 -5.46
CA LYS A 184 2.06 17.03 -6.86
C LYS A 184 0.72 17.75 -7.00
N VAL A 185 -0.20 17.59 -6.04
CA VAL A 185 -1.48 18.31 -6.00
C VAL A 185 -1.21 19.81 -5.87
N ARG A 186 -0.47 20.24 -4.84
CA ARG A 186 -0.08 21.64 -4.60
C ARG A 186 0.63 22.25 -5.80
N LYS A 187 1.61 21.56 -6.40
CA LYS A 187 2.30 22.03 -7.61
C LYS A 187 1.36 22.20 -8.80
N THR A 188 0.40 21.30 -8.98
CA THR A 188 -0.59 21.40 -10.06
C THR A 188 -1.55 22.55 -9.81
N MET A 189 -1.98 22.75 -8.57
CA MET A 189 -2.85 23.88 -8.19
C MET A 189 -2.14 25.22 -8.35
N MET A 190 -0.88 25.34 -7.91
CA MET A 190 -0.07 26.54 -8.15
C MET A 190 0.07 26.86 -9.63
N LYS A 191 0.39 25.85 -10.47
CA LYS A 191 0.44 26.04 -11.92
C LYS A 191 -0.90 26.46 -12.52
N ARG A 192 -2.01 25.92 -12.01
CA ARG A 192 -3.37 26.30 -12.43
C ARG A 192 -3.70 27.75 -12.07
N ARG A 193 -3.34 28.19 -10.85
CA ARG A 193 -3.53 29.57 -10.39
C ARG A 193 -2.72 30.58 -11.18
N LEU A 194 -1.55 30.18 -11.68
CA LEU A 194 -0.65 31.02 -12.48
C LEU A 194 -0.97 31.01 -13.99
N ASP A 195 -1.94 30.24 -14.46
CA ASP A 195 -2.28 30.14 -15.88
C ASP A 195 -3.34 31.19 -16.27
N PRO A 196 -2.98 32.25 -17.01
CA PRO A 196 -3.89 33.35 -17.36
C PRO A 196 -5.00 32.93 -18.33
N LYS A 197 -4.94 31.72 -18.91
CA LYS A 197 -5.97 31.20 -19.83
C LYS A 197 -7.07 30.39 -19.11
N ARG A 198 -6.90 30.08 -17.82
CA ARG A 198 -7.94 29.39 -17.04
C ARG A 198 -8.78 30.41 -16.29
N GLY A 199 -10.08 30.45 -16.59
CA GLY A 199 -11.05 31.29 -15.89
C GLY A 199 -11.13 30.96 -14.40
N ILE A 200 -11.39 31.99 -13.59
CA ILE A 200 -11.42 31.99 -12.13
C ILE A 200 -12.74 31.38 -11.59
N HIS A 201 -13.23 30.31 -12.22
CA HIS A 201 -14.59 29.81 -12.02
C HIS A 201 -14.85 29.11 -10.66
N PHE A 202 -13.88 29.06 -9.77
CA PHE A 202 -13.99 28.37 -8.47
C PHE A 202 -13.48 29.23 -7.30
N GLU A 203 -13.35 30.55 -7.49
CA GLU A 203 -13.13 31.50 -6.38
C GLU A 203 -14.48 32.15 -6.02
N GLU A 204 -15.38 31.37 -5.45
CA GLU A 204 -16.56 31.83 -4.67
C GLU A 204 -16.78 30.88 -3.49
#